data_AF-A0AAN6IE42-F1
#
_entry.id   AF-A0AAN6IE42-F1
#
_cell.length_a   1.000
_cell.length_b   1.000
_cell.length_c   1.000
_cell.angle_alpha   90.00
_cell.angle_beta   90.00
_cell.angle_gamma   90.00
#
_symmetry.space_group_name_H-M   'P 1'
#
loop_
_entity.id
_entity.type
_entity.pdbx_description
1 polymer ?
#
loop_
_entity_poly.entity_id
_entity_poly.type
_entity_poly.pdbx_seq_one_letter_code
_entity_poly.pdbx_strand_id
1 'polypeptide(L)'
;MIHLTPRVAYLNAPRCRSPQWISTSFRSSHVSVRFASSLMEDQDAKGIQNTYDVAVVGSGPAGIAVLGNILDCNPATNVFWIDPDFKGGRLKKYRQVSSNTKVSLFLKYAYILEPFRHIIESTPKPNAISALESLDPNAGCDLSYAHDLCLMITNGLRRLPNVDGQVGKVEEVKLNSQTQHWSVKVSTADPSSRIININSRKVILCTGSSPTDPQPPSWLPSSCSVIDLDSALDRTKLRETLPTHKDSTIGIVGASHSAIVVIMGLFKMATTTHPHLRVKWFTRRPLTYAKDMGDWILRDNTGLKGASADFAREYLEDEPLTRPPTSRFLERVDCSKNEPEAYRQHLPSCSHLVYAIGYQQDPPPAVQVDNQRVDKLSSDGTTGLFRNEQGDSIPGLLGAGIAFPEAVTDPLGNKESAVGMWKFMKYLQRVMPDYMGQNCCE
;
A
#
# COMPACT_ATOMS: atom_id res chain seq x y z
N MET A 1 42.98 6.86 -43.48
CA MET A 1 42.94 5.77 -44.48
C MET A 1 41.47 5.38 -44.61
N ILE A 2 40.85 5.75 -45.74
CA ILE A 2 39.48 5.43 -46.24
C ILE A 2 38.31 5.94 -45.36
N HIS A 3 37.81 7.19 -45.52
CA HIS A 3 36.74 7.68 -46.44
C HIS A 3 35.37 6.99 -46.19
N LEU A 4 34.23 7.67 -45.97
CA LEU A 4 33.59 8.71 -46.78
C LEU A 4 32.53 9.52 -45.98
N THR A 5 32.48 10.83 -46.24
CA THR A 5 31.30 11.71 -46.07
C THR A 5 30.38 11.61 -47.28
N PRO A 6 29.12 12.09 -47.17
CA PRO A 6 28.64 12.94 -48.26
C PRO A 6 27.94 14.23 -47.83
N ARG A 7 27.96 15.14 -48.80
CA ARG A 7 27.58 16.55 -48.83
C ARG A 7 26.08 16.82 -48.74
N VAL A 8 25.81 18.02 -48.25
CA VAL A 8 24.57 18.81 -48.36
C VAL A 8 24.28 19.17 -49.82
N ALA A 9 23.00 19.14 -50.22
CA ALA A 9 22.46 19.86 -51.36
C ALA A 9 21.15 20.56 -50.97
N TYR A 10 21.11 21.88 -51.19
CA TYR A 10 19.94 22.76 -51.04
C TYR A 10 19.02 22.64 -52.25
N LEU A 11 17.70 22.49 -52.04
CA LEU A 11 16.68 22.89 -53.03
C LEU A 11 15.38 23.37 -52.34
N ASN A 12 15.10 24.65 -52.60
CA ASN A 12 13.84 25.43 -52.62
C ASN A 12 12.53 24.93 -51.99
N ALA A 13 11.95 25.84 -51.19
CA ALA A 13 10.58 25.84 -50.68
C ALA A 13 9.52 26.20 -51.74
N PRO A 14 8.24 25.95 -51.43
CA PRO A 14 7.23 27.00 -51.57
C PRO A 14 6.48 27.30 -50.26
N ARG A 15 6.21 28.60 -50.09
CA ARG A 15 5.48 29.23 -48.98
C ARG A 15 4.00 28.82 -48.98
N CYS A 16 3.43 28.57 -47.80
CA CYS A 16 2.00 28.72 -47.55
C CYS A 16 1.75 29.51 -46.25
N ARG A 17 0.69 30.32 -46.33
CA ARG A 17 0.44 31.56 -45.57
C ARG A 17 -0.16 31.31 -44.18
N SER A 18 0.10 32.25 -43.29
CA SER A 18 -0.57 32.45 -42.00
C SER A 18 -2.05 32.84 -42.17
N PRO A 19 -2.93 32.50 -41.22
CA PRO A 19 -4.20 33.20 -41.06
C PRO A 19 -4.07 34.31 -40.02
N GLN A 20 -4.43 35.51 -40.45
CA GLN A 20 -4.60 36.71 -39.62
C GLN A 20 -5.87 36.61 -38.77
N TRP A 21 -5.77 37.23 -37.60
CA TRP A 21 -6.84 37.54 -36.68
C TRP A 21 -7.84 38.51 -37.30
N ILE A 22 -9.14 38.20 -37.21
CA ILE A 22 -10.21 39.16 -37.43
C ILE A 22 -11.11 39.15 -36.19
N SER A 23 -11.20 40.31 -35.58
CA SER A 23 -12.14 40.66 -34.52
C SER A 23 -13.57 40.76 -35.07
N THR A 24 -14.52 40.09 -34.42
CA THR A 24 -15.94 40.41 -34.58
C THR A 24 -16.62 40.42 -33.22
N SER A 25 -17.12 41.60 -32.87
CA SER A 25 -18.01 41.88 -31.74
C SER A 25 -19.30 41.06 -31.85
N PHE A 26 -19.66 40.33 -30.79
CA PHE A 26 -20.99 39.73 -30.66
C PHE A 26 -21.81 40.43 -29.58
N ARG A 27 -22.98 40.89 -30.02
CA ARG A 27 -24.03 41.51 -29.21
C ARG A 27 -24.65 40.48 -28.25
N SER A 28 -24.97 40.98 -27.06
CA SER A 28 -25.83 40.35 -26.07
C SER A 28 -27.22 40.05 -26.64
N SER A 29 -27.68 38.82 -26.46
CA SER A 29 -29.10 38.47 -26.48
C SER A 29 -29.38 37.49 -25.34
N HIS A 30 -30.10 37.98 -24.33
CA HIS A 30 -30.66 37.19 -23.24
C HIS A 30 -31.62 36.12 -23.77
N VAL A 31 -31.36 34.86 -23.42
CA VAL A 31 -32.36 33.80 -23.46
C VAL A 31 -32.46 33.22 -22.06
N SER A 32 -33.57 33.54 -21.40
CA SER A 32 -33.99 33.03 -20.10
C SER A 32 -34.47 31.60 -20.27
N VAL A 33 -33.74 30.62 -19.73
CA VAL A 33 -34.25 29.23 -19.62
C VAL A 33 -34.96 29.10 -18.28
N ARG A 34 -36.29 29.02 -18.33
CA ARG A 34 -37.15 28.71 -17.20
C ARG A 34 -36.88 27.28 -16.74
N PHE A 35 -36.56 27.12 -15.46
CA PHE A 35 -36.65 25.83 -14.77
C PHE A 35 -38.12 25.41 -14.70
N ALA A 36 -38.49 24.34 -15.40
CA ALA A 36 -39.72 23.62 -15.18
C ALA A 36 -39.44 22.50 -14.19
N SER A 37 -39.88 22.71 -12.95
CA SER A 37 -40.06 21.67 -11.94
C SER A 37 -41.34 20.89 -12.23
N SER A 38 -41.24 19.62 -12.61
CA SER A 38 -42.15 18.55 -12.17
C SER A 38 -41.77 17.21 -12.81
N LEU A 39 -42.18 16.12 -12.14
CA LEU A 39 -41.97 14.70 -12.43
C LEU A 39 -40.84 14.04 -11.63
N MET A 40 -40.98 14.09 -10.31
CA MET A 40 -40.82 12.88 -9.50
C MET A 40 -42.13 12.11 -9.59
N GLU A 41 -42.08 10.88 -10.13
CA GLU A 41 -42.76 9.66 -9.65
C GLU A 41 -42.74 8.59 -10.76
N ASP A 42 -42.50 7.35 -10.32
CA ASP A 42 -42.57 6.08 -11.05
C ASP A 42 -41.57 5.78 -12.17
N GLN A 43 -40.40 5.28 -11.77
CA GLN A 43 -39.74 4.16 -12.47
C GLN A 43 -39.10 3.19 -11.46
N ASP A 44 -39.93 2.51 -10.68
CA ASP A 44 -39.62 1.15 -10.22
C ASP A 44 -40.14 0.15 -11.26
N ALA A 45 -39.37 -0.92 -11.48
CA ALA A 45 -39.66 -2.10 -12.31
C ALA A 45 -39.43 -2.01 -13.84
N LYS A 46 -38.14 -2.02 -14.25
CA LYS A 46 -37.52 -3.00 -15.18
C LYS A 46 -36.13 -2.52 -15.62
N GLY A 47 -35.09 -3.04 -14.99
CA GLY A 47 -33.72 -2.95 -15.49
C GLY A 47 -32.92 -4.07 -14.87
N ILE A 48 -32.38 -4.98 -15.67
CA ILE A 48 -31.46 -6.03 -15.23
C ILE A 48 -30.37 -5.32 -14.42
N GLN A 49 -30.34 -5.54 -13.11
CA GLN A 49 -29.26 -5.03 -12.27
C GLN A 49 -28.01 -5.79 -12.73
N ASN A 50 -27.13 -5.15 -13.51
CA ASN A 50 -25.94 -5.79 -14.05
C ASN A 50 -25.13 -6.38 -12.89
N THR A 51 -25.15 -7.70 -12.76
CA THR A 51 -24.32 -8.42 -11.79
C THR A 51 -22.89 -8.42 -12.31
N TYR A 52 -21.96 -7.91 -11.51
CA TYR A 52 -20.54 -8.00 -11.81
C TYR A 52 -20.05 -9.43 -11.61
N ASP A 53 -19.00 -9.82 -12.32
CA ASP A 53 -18.38 -11.12 -12.10
C ASP A 53 -17.63 -11.15 -10.77
N VAL A 54 -17.02 -10.01 -10.40
CA VAL A 54 -16.25 -9.87 -9.17
C VAL A 54 -16.26 -8.43 -8.67
N ALA A 55 -16.34 -8.28 -7.34
CA ALA A 55 -16.12 -7.03 -6.64
C ALA A 55 -14.76 -7.10 -5.93
N VAL A 56 -13.88 -6.13 -6.18
CA VAL A 56 -12.55 -6.04 -5.56
C VAL A 56 -12.54 -4.86 -4.60
N VAL A 57 -12.18 -5.11 -3.34
CA VAL A 57 -12.20 -4.08 -2.28
C VAL A 57 -10.78 -3.70 -1.90
N GLY A 58 -10.36 -2.50 -2.30
CA GLY A 58 -9.05 -1.91 -2.05
C GLY A 58 -8.19 -1.81 -3.31
N SER A 59 -7.43 -0.72 -3.41
CA SER A 59 -6.50 -0.38 -4.49
C SER A 59 -5.04 -0.28 -4.02
N GLY A 60 -4.73 -0.89 -2.88
CA GLY A 60 -3.34 -1.14 -2.50
C GLY A 60 -2.66 -2.12 -3.47
N PRO A 61 -1.36 -2.39 -3.30
CA PRO A 61 -0.62 -3.27 -4.20
C PRO A 61 -1.22 -4.67 -4.40
N ALA A 62 -1.89 -5.21 -3.38
CA ALA A 62 -2.60 -6.48 -3.51
C ALA A 62 -3.87 -6.37 -4.36
N GLY A 63 -4.69 -5.33 -4.16
CA GLY A 63 -5.90 -5.11 -4.94
C GLY A 63 -5.62 -4.80 -6.42
N ILE A 64 -4.55 -4.05 -6.68
CA ILE A 64 -4.03 -3.83 -8.04
C ILE A 64 -3.63 -5.16 -8.68
N ALA A 65 -2.87 -6.00 -7.95
CA ALA A 65 -2.45 -7.31 -8.45
C ALA A 65 -3.64 -8.26 -8.65
N VAL A 66 -4.65 -8.24 -7.78
CA VAL A 66 -5.90 -9.01 -7.94
C VAL A 66 -6.57 -8.64 -9.25
N LEU A 67 -6.79 -7.34 -9.48
CA LEU A 67 -7.44 -6.86 -10.70
C LEU A 67 -6.62 -7.23 -11.94
N GLY A 68 -5.31 -7.05 -11.89
CA GLY A 68 -4.40 -7.46 -12.96
C GLY A 68 -4.54 -8.95 -13.28
N ASN A 69 -4.45 -9.83 -12.28
CA ASN A 69 -4.51 -11.28 -12.50
C ASN A 69 -5.88 -11.70 -13.06
N ILE A 70 -6.98 -11.13 -12.57
CA ILE A 70 -8.32 -11.39 -13.09
C ILE A 70 -8.38 -11.09 -14.60
N LEU A 71 -7.87 -9.92 -15.00
CA LEU A 71 -7.91 -9.46 -16.39
C LEU A 71 -6.89 -10.17 -17.28
N ASP A 72 -5.78 -10.66 -16.71
CA ASP A 72 -4.79 -11.50 -17.39
C ASP A 72 -5.37 -12.89 -17.69
N CYS A 73 -6.16 -13.44 -16.76
CA CYS A 73 -6.88 -14.70 -16.94
C CYS A 73 -8.05 -14.60 -17.92
N ASN A 74 -8.83 -13.51 -17.83
CA ASN A 74 -9.94 -13.24 -18.72
C ASN A 74 -10.16 -11.73 -18.89
N PRO A 75 -9.69 -11.17 -20.02
CA PRO A 75 -9.83 -9.73 -20.30
C PRO A 75 -11.27 -9.23 -20.35
N ALA A 76 -12.27 -10.12 -20.51
CA ALA A 76 -13.69 -9.75 -20.59
C ALA A 76 -14.41 -9.72 -19.23
N THR A 77 -13.76 -10.12 -18.13
CA THR A 77 -14.38 -10.14 -16.80
C THR A 77 -14.86 -8.74 -16.40
N ASN A 78 -16.12 -8.62 -16.00
CA ASN A 78 -16.70 -7.36 -15.55
C ASN A 78 -16.43 -7.14 -14.05
N VAL A 79 -15.64 -6.13 -13.71
CA VAL A 79 -15.16 -5.90 -12.35
C VAL A 79 -15.72 -4.61 -11.75
N PHE A 80 -16.27 -4.71 -10.55
CA PHE A 80 -16.54 -3.56 -9.70
C PHE A 80 -15.38 -3.37 -8.72
N TRP A 81 -14.60 -2.30 -8.89
CA TRP A 81 -13.43 -2.03 -8.05
C TRP A 81 -13.74 -0.87 -7.11
N ILE A 82 -13.58 -1.07 -5.81
CA ILE A 82 -13.89 -0.07 -4.77
C ILE A 82 -12.62 0.29 -4.03
N ASP A 83 -12.37 1.58 -3.86
CA ASP A 83 -11.34 2.07 -2.94
C ASP A 83 -11.69 3.45 -2.39
N PRO A 84 -11.26 3.80 -1.16
CA PRO A 84 -11.51 5.12 -0.60
C PRO A 84 -10.96 6.30 -1.41
N ASP A 85 -9.90 6.13 -2.21
CA ASP A 85 -9.33 7.23 -3.00
C ASP A 85 -8.56 6.85 -4.28
N PHE A 86 -8.33 5.57 -4.55
CA PHE A 86 -7.53 5.05 -5.67
C PHE A 86 -6.08 5.56 -5.72
N LYS A 87 -5.46 5.83 -4.56
CA LYS A 87 -4.10 6.38 -4.47
C LYS A 87 -3.05 5.34 -4.07
N GLY A 88 -3.22 4.07 -4.46
CA GLY A 88 -2.23 3.01 -4.19
C GLY A 88 -2.23 2.53 -2.73
N GLY A 89 -3.38 2.64 -2.06
CA GLY A 89 -3.56 2.28 -0.65
C GLY A 89 -2.65 3.10 0.27
N ARG A 90 -2.15 2.46 1.34
CA ARG A 90 -1.32 3.13 2.35
C ARG A 90 0.12 3.40 1.92
N LEU A 91 0.57 2.87 0.78
CA LEU A 91 1.94 3.10 0.28
C LEU A 91 2.22 4.61 0.08
N LYS A 92 1.18 5.41 -0.21
CA LYS A 92 1.23 6.88 -0.28
C LYS A 92 1.75 7.56 1.00
N LYS A 93 1.62 6.92 2.17
CA LYS A 93 2.08 7.45 3.46
C LYS A 93 3.56 7.19 3.72
N TYR A 94 4.19 6.29 2.95
CA TYR A 94 5.55 5.81 3.21
C TYR A 94 6.54 6.24 2.13
N ARG A 95 6.26 7.30 1.37
CA ARG A 95 7.05 7.71 0.19
C ARG A 95 8.55 7.86 0.46
N GLN A 96 8.95 8.29 1.66
CA GLN A 96 10.35 8.54 2.04
C GLN A 96 10.99 7.36 2.81
N VAL A 97 10.29 6.25 2.93
CA VAL A 97 10.79 5.04 3.59
C VAL A 97 11.59 4.23 2.58
N SER A 98 12.78 3.79 2.98
CA SER A 98 13.58 2.86 2.19
C SER A 98 12.91 1.50 2.13
N SER A 99 12.75 0.96 0.92
CA SER A 99 12.25 -0.38 0.68
C SER A 99 13.23 -1.44 1.21
N ASN A 100 12.66 -2.55 1.67
CA ASN A 100 13.38 -3.82 1.85
C ASN A 100 13.32 -4.70 0.58
N THR A 101 12.56 -4.26 -0.42
CA THR A 101 12.31 -4.93 -1.69
C THR A 101 13.22 -4.34 -2.75
N LYS A 102 13.92 -5.19 -3.50
CA LYS A 102 14.81 -4.78 -4.59
C LYS A 102 14.02 -4.15 -5.74
N VAL A 103 14.60 -3.17 -6.43
CA VAL A 103 14.00 -2.52 -7.61
C VAL A 103 13.58 -3.54 -8.67
N SER A 104 14.40 -4.57 -8.93
CA SER A 104 14.06 -5.66 -9.86
C SER A 104 12.75 -6.38 -9.53
N LEU A 105 12.34 -6.45 -8.26
CA LEU A 105 11.07 -7.07 -7.87
C LEU A 105 9.87 -6.15 -8.12
N PHE A 106 10.05 -4.82 -8.06
CA PHE A 106 9.02 -3.87 -8.49
C PHE A 106 8.85 -3.89 -10.01
N LEU A 107 9.95 -4.01 -10.77
CA LEU A 107 9.89 -4.19 -12.22
C LEU A 107 9.19 -5.51 -12.59
N LYS A 108 9.53 -6.63 -11.92
CA LYS A 108 8.82 -7.91 -12.12
C LYS A 108 7.32 -7.80 -11.84
N TYR A 109 6.94 -7.13 -10.74
CA TYR A 109 5.53 -6.86 -10.43
C TYR A 109 4.82 -6.12 -11.58
N ALA A 110 5.50 -5.13 -12.19
CA ALA A 110 4.92 -4.33 -13.26
C ALA A 110 4.80 -5.07 -14.59
N TYR A 111 5.78 -5.91 -14.94
CA TYR A 111 5.86 -6.51 -16.26
C TYR A 111 5.22 -7.89 -16.39
N ILE A 112 4.88 -8.56 -15.29
CA ILE A 112 4.47 -9.97 -15.37
C ILE A 112 3.08 -10.17 -15.99
N LEU A 113 2.16 -9.22 -15.81
CA LEU A 113 0.78 -9.32 -16.31
C LEU A 113 0.58 -8.50 -17.60
N GLU A 114 -0.16 -9.05 -18.56
CA GLU A 114 -0.45 -8.41 -19.85
C GLU A 114 -1.20 -7.08 -19.71
N PRO A 115 -2.26 -6.94 -18.88
CA PRO A 115 -2.94 -5.66 -18.69
C PRO A 115 -2.00 -4.56 -18.19
N PHE A 116 -1.00 -4.92 -17.38
CA PHE A 116 -0.04 -3.95 -16.87
C PHE A 116 0.95 -3.55 -17.96
N ARG A 117 1.47 -4.51 -18.73
CA ARG A 117 2.35 -4.23 -19.89
C ARG A 117 1.69 -3.25 -20.86
N HIS A 118 0.41 -3.47 -21.20
CA HIS A 118 -0.33 -2.57 -22.09
C HIS A 118 -0.45 -1.13 -21.54
N ILE A 119 -0.70 -0.98 -20.24
CA ILE A 119 -0.73 0.34 -19.58
C ILE A 119 0.65 1.00 -19.65
N ILE A 120 1.73 0.25 -19.40
CA ILE A 120 3.09 0.75 -19.41
C ILE A 120 3.47 1.22 -20.82
N GLU A 121 3.18 0.43 -21.84
CA GLU A 121 3.48 0.73 -23.25
C GLU A 121 2.69 1.94 -23.78
N SER A 122 1.45 2.11 -23.34
CA SER A 122 0.59 3.24 -23.73
C SER A 122 0.84 4.52 -22.92
N THR A 123 1.63 4.46 -21.84
CA THR A 123 1.92 5.64 -21.01
C THR A 123 3.16 6.39 -21.53
N PRO A 124 3.04 7.67 -21.94
CA PRO A 124 4.18 8.45 -22.44
C PRO A 124 5.36 8.51 -21.46
N LYS A 125 6.59 8.54 -21.97
CA LYS A 125 7.81 8.73 -21.17
C LYS A 125 8.16 10.22 -21.04
N PRO A 126 8.76 10.67 -19.92
CA PRO A 126 9.09 9.89 -18.73
C PRO A 126 7.86 9.55 -17.87
N ASN A 127 7.88 8.35 -17.29
CA ASN A 127 6.84 7.82 -16.40
C ASN A 127 7.46 7.04 -15.22
N ALA A 128 6.60 6.50 -14.33
CA ALA A 128 7.02 5.79 -13.12
C ALA A 128 7.93 4.58 -13.41
N ILE A 129 7.71 3.89 -14.53
CA ILE A 129 8.54 2.76 -14.96
C ILE A 129 9.91 3.23 -15.40
N SER A 130 10.00 4.23 -16.28
CA SER A 130 11.30 4.76 -16.71
C SER A 130 12.13 5.32 -15.54
N ALA A 131 11.46 5.82 -14.49
CA ALA A 131 12.11 6.23 -13.26
C ALA A 131 12.68 5.02 -12.49
N LEU A 132 11.89 3.95 -12.31
CA LEU A 132 12.36 2.70 -11.70
C LEU A 132 13.49 2.03 -12.48
N GLU A 133 13.41 1.99 -13.82
CA GLU A 133 14.44 1.42 -14.71
C GLU A 133 15.78 2.15 -14.63
N SER A 134 15.78 3.42 -14.18
CA SER A 134 17.01 4.20 -14.00
C SER A 134 17.76 3.90 -12.70
N LEU A 135 17.17 3.12 -11.79
CA LEU A 135 17.75 2.76 -10.50
C LEU A 135 18.53 1.43 -10.57
N ASP A 136 19.39 1.17 -9.58
CA ASP A 136 20.07 -0.12 -9.46
C ASP A 136 19.06 -1.25 -9.19
N PRO A 137 18.92 -2.25 -10.10
CA PRO A 137 17.96 -3.34 -9.95
C PRO A 137 18.20 -4.23 -8.71
N ASN A 138 19.41 -4.22 -8.15
CA ASN A 138 19.81 -5.06 -7.03
C ASN A 138 19.69 -4.36 -5.67
N ALA A 139 19.45 -3.05 -5.65
CA ALA A 139 19.28 -2.26 -4.45
C ALA A 139 17.81 -2.05 -4.07
N GLY A 140 17.56 -1.63 -2.83
CA GLY A 140 16.28 -1.02 -2.46
C GLY A 140 16.19 0.43 -2.98
N CYS A 141 15.02 1.04 -2.86
CA CYS A 141 14.77 2.43 -3.24
C CYS A 141 13.79 3.08 -2.26
N ASP A 142 13.58 4.39 -2.35
CA ASP A 142 12.46 5.03 -1.66
C ASP A 142 11.13 4.43 -2.15
N LEU A 143 10.18 4.18 -1.25
CA LEU A 143 8.86 3.63 -1.60
C LEU A 143 8.01 4.59 -2.43
N SER A 144 8.44 5.84 -2.63
CA SER A 144 7.86 6.77 -3.61
C SER A 144 7.82 6.16 -5.01
N TYR A 145 8.87 5.48 -5.46
CA TYR A 145 8.90 4.84 -6.78
C TYR A 145 7.87 3.72 -6.91
N ALA A 146 7.74 2.88 -5.87
CA ALA A 146 6.73 1.82 -5.83
C ALA A 146 5.30 2.40 -5.76
N HIS A 147 5.11 3.51 -5.05
CA HIS A 147 3.84 4.23 -4.99
C HIS A 147 3.46 4.83 -6.35
N ASP A 148 4.40 5.49 -7.02
CA ASP A 148 4.18 6.11 -8.33
C ASP A 148 3.88 5.04 -9.40
N LEU A 149 4.53 3.88 -9.31
CA LEU A 149 4.19 2.69 -10.11
C LEU A 149 2.74 2.25 -9.86
N CYS A 150 2.35 2.04 -8.61
CA CYS A 150 0.99 1.62 -8.25
C CYS A 150 -0.05 2.62 -8.75
N LEU A 151 0.21 3.92 -8.59
CA LEU A 151 -0.69 4.98 -9.03
C LEU A 151 -0.85 4.98 -10.55
N MET A 152 0.25 4.81 -11.29
CA MET A 152 0.23 4.72 -12.75
C MET A 152 -0.63 3.54 -13.23
N ILE A 153 -0.40 2.35 -12.67
CA ILE A 153 -1.16 1.14 -13.02
C ILE A 153 -2.64 1.28 -12.63
N THR A 154 -2.94 1.77 -11.43
CA THR A 154 -4.32 2.03 -10.99
C THR A 154 -5.05 2.96 -11.96
N ASN A 155 -4.41 4.05 -12.39
CA ASN A 155 -5.01 4.98 -13.34
C ASN A 155 -5.27 4.36 -14.71
N GLY A 156 -4.39 3.47 -15.18
CA GLY A 156 -4.59 2.74 -16.42
C GLY A 156 -5.75 1.74 -16.33
N LEU A 157 -5.77 0.92 -15.27
CA LEU A 157 -6.82 -0.09 -15.06
C LEU A 157 -8.22 0.54 -14.96
N ARG A 158 -8.35 1.69 -14.29
CA ARG A 158 -9.63 2.41 -14.17
C ARG A 158 -10.18 2.97 -15.48
N ARG A 159 -9.39 2.97 -16.56
CA ARG A 159 -9.85 3.41 -17.90
C ARG A 159 -10.34 2.24 -18.76
N LEU A 160 -10.19 1.01 -18.29
CA LEU A 160 -10.66 -0.16 -19.01
C LEU A 160 -12.20 -0.20 -19.00
N PRO A 161 -12.85 -0.53 -20.13
CA PRO A 161 -14.30 -0.46 -20.26
C PRO A 161 -15.07 -1.45 -19.37
N ASN A 162 -14.41 -2.52 -18.93
CA ASN A 162 -14.95 -3.57 -18.06
C ASN A 162 -14.51 -3.43 -16.59
N VAL A 163 -13.93 -2.28 -16.21
CA VAL A 163 -13.56 -1.97 -14.83
C VAL A 163 -14.32 -0.73 -14.39
N ASP A 164 -15.31 -0.92 -13.52
CA ASP A 164 -16.04 0.18 -12.91
C ASP A 164 -15.44 0.53 -11.55
N GLY A 165 -14.75 1.68 -11.50
CA GLY A 165 -14.01 2.13 -10.32
C GLY A 165 -14.80 3.12 -9.47
N GLN A 166 -15.30 2.67 -8.33
CA GLN A 166 -16.09 3.47 -7.39
C GLN A 166 -15.28 3.96 -6.19
N VAL A 167 -15.24 5.28 -5.98
CA VAL A 167 -14.65 5.87 -4.78
C VAL A 167 -15.61 5.70 -3.61
N GLY A 168 -15.18 4.99 -2.57
CA GLY A 168 -16.01 4.74 -1.40
C GLY A 168 -15.44 3.67 -0.47
N LYS A 169 -16.20 3.39 0.59
CA LYS A 169 -15.88 2.32 1.54
C LYS A 169 -16.96 1.27 1.49
N VAL A 170 -16.56 0.00 1.41
CA VAL A 170 -17.50 -1.10 1.58
C VAL A 170 -17.83 -1.23 3.06
N GLU A 171 -19.10 -1.10 3.40
CA GLU A 171 -19.57 -1.26 4.78
C GLU A 171 -20.01 -2.70 5.05
N GLU A 172 -20.60 -3.35 4.05
CA GLU A 172 -21.22 -4.66 4.19
C GLU A 172 -21.21 -5.44 2.87
N VAL A 173 -21.04 -6.77 2.98
CA VAL A 173 -21.23 -7.73 1.91
C VAL A 173 -22.16 -8.86 2.39
N LYS A 174 -23.18 -9.16 1.59
CA LYS A 174 -24.22 -10.16 1.92
C LYS A 174 -24.29 -11.24 0.86
N LEU A 175 -24.03 -12.48 1.22
CA LEU A 175 -24.26 -13.64 0.37
C LEU A 175 -25.71 -14.10 0.50
N ASN A 176 -26.37 -14.29 -0.64
CA ASN A 176 -27.60 -15.06 -0.73
C ASN A 176 -27.26 -16.48 -1.21
N SER A 177 -27.42 -17.48 -0.35
CA SER A 177 -26.98 -18.85 -0.65
C SER A 177 -27.83 -19.55 -1.71
N GLN A 178 -29.06 -19.09 -1.95
CA GLN A 178 -29.93 -19.65 -2.99
C GLN A 178 -29.48 -19.22 -4.40
N THR A 179 -29.09 -17.95 -4.54
CA THR A 179 -28.67 -17.37 -5.82
C THR A 179 -27.16 -17.42 -6.03
N GLN A 180 -26.38 -17.66 -4.97
CA GLN A 180 -24.92 -17.57 -4.95
C GLN A 180 -24.40 -16.20 -5.41
N HIS A 181 -25.18 -15.14 -5.16
CA HIS A 181 -24.80 -13.77 -5.44
C HIS A 181 -24.55 -12.98 -4.16
N TRP A 182 -23.56 -12.10 -4.23
CA TRP A 182 -23.22 -11.13 -3.22
C TRP A 182 -23.91 -9.80 -3.50
N SER A 183 -24.53 -9.21 -2.49
CA SER A 183 -24.87 -7.78 -2.47
C SER A 183 -23.76 -7.03 -1.75
N VAL A 184 -23.22 -5.97 -2.36
CA VAL A 184 -22.12 -5.16 -1.82
C VAL A 184 -22.63 -3.75 -1.57
N LYS A 185 -22.57 -3.30 -0.31
CA LYS A 185 -23.01 -1.98 0.13
C LYS A 185 -21.83 -1.04 0.27
N VAL A 186 -21.81 0.03 -0.53
CA VAL A 186 -20.74 1.03 -0.56
C VAL A 186 -21.25 2.37 -0.05
N SER A 187 -20.54 2.93 0.94
CA SER A 187 -20.71 4.32 1.37
C SER A 187 -19.79 5.23 0.55
N THR A 188 -20.32 6.32 0.02
CA THR A 188 -19.53 7.32 -0.71
C THR A 188 -19.11 8.46 0.21
N ALA A 189 -17.95 9.06 -0.05
CA ALA A 189 -17.38 10.14 0.77
C ALA A 189 -18.06 11.52 0.56
N ASP A 190 -19.14 11.59 -0.23
CA ASP A 190 -19.87 12.82 -0.52
C ASP A 190 -20.63 13.31 0.75
N PRO A 191 -20.78 14.63 0.99
CA PRO A 191 -21.59 15.17 2.09
C PRO A 191 -23.05 14.69 2.12
N SER A 192 -23.60 14.20 1.00
CA SER A 192 -24.91 13.53 0.94
C SER A 192 -24.87 12.03 1.27
N SER A 193 -23.68 11.44 1.44
CA SER A 193 -23.39 10.04 1.75
C SER A 193 -24.35 9.08 1.06
N ARG A 194 -24.26 9.02 -0.27
CA ARG A 194 -25.05 8.08 -1.06
C ARG A 194 -24.57 6.66 -0.78
N ILE A 195 -25.54 5.77 -0.57
CA ILE A 195 -25.31 4.33 -0.47
C ILE A 195 -25.53 3.73 -1.86
N ILE A 196 -24.53 3.02 -2.35
CA ILE A 196 -24.61 2.25 -3.60
C ILE A 196 -24.71 0.77 -3.22
N ASN A 197 -25.68 0.07 -3.79
CA ASN A 197 -25.81 -1.38 -3.66
C ASN A 197 -25.61 -2.00 -5.05
N ILE A 198 -24.65 -2.91 -5.16
CA ILE A 198 -24.39 -3.67 -6.39
C ILE A 198 -24.45 -5.16 -6.12
N ASN A 199 -24.68 -5.94 -7.17
CA ASN A 199 -24.62 -7.40 -7.12
C ASN A 199 -23.32 -7.88 -7.76
N SER A 200 -22.72 -8.91 -7.18
CA SER A 200 -21.50 -9.55 -7.71
C SER A 200 -21.55 -11.06 -7.50
N ARG A 201 -20.92 -11.85 -8.37
CA ARG A 201 -20.77 -13.31 -8.15
C ARG A 201 -19.69 -13.63 -7.12
N LYS A 202 -18.65 -12.79 -7.03
CA LYS A 202 -17.48 -12.99 -6.16
C LYS A 202 -17.08 -11.69 -5.47
N VAL A 203 -16.45 -11.79 -4.31
CA VAL A 203 -15.93 -10.65 -3.54
C VAL A 203 -14.50 -10.96 -3.10
N ILE A 204 -13.58 -10.03 -3.39
CA ILE A 204 -12.18 -10.13 -2.98
C ILE A 204 -11.82 -8.96 -2.07
N LEU A 205 -11.40 -9.27 -0.84
CA LEU A 205 -11.04 -8.30 0.19
C LEU A 205 -9.53 -8.06 0.20
N CYS A 206 -9.11 -6.84 -0.13
CA CYS A 206 -7.74 -6.33 -0.07
C CYS A 206 -7.66 -5.10 0.86
N THR A 207 -8.24 -5.21 2.06
CA THR A 207 -8.56 -4.08 2.95
C THR A 207 -7.35 -3.41 3.59
N GLY A 208 -6.19 -4.05 3.56
CA GLY A 208 -4.95 -3.47 4.09
C GLY A 208 -4.79 -3.60 5.60
N SER A 209 -3.80 -2.89 6.13
CA SER A 209 -3.46 -2.89 7.55
C SER A 209 -2.93 -1.53 7.97
N SER A 210 -3.13 -1.19 9.24
CA SER A 210 -2.65 0.07 9.82
C SER A 210 -1.66 -0.22 10.97
N PRO A 211 -0.77 0.73 11.31
CA PRO A 211 0.11 0.59 12.46
C PRO A 211 -0.68 0.20 13.71
N THR A 212 -0.13 -0.74 14.49
CA THR A 212 -0.69 -1.05 15.80
C THR A 212 -0.49 0.16 16.71
N ASP A 213 -1.58 0.66 17.27
CA ASP A 213 -1.60 1.85 18.12
C ASP A 213 -2.01 1.47 19.56
N PRO A 214 -1.06 1.10 20.43
CA PRO A 214 -1.37 0.73 21.80
C PRO A 214 -1.67 1.98 22.63
N GLN A 215 -2.56 1.83 23.61
CA GLN A 215 -2.75 2.89 24.60
C GLN A 215 -1.46 3.08 25.41
N PRO A 216 -0.93 4.31 25.50
CA PRO A 216 0.23 4.58 26.33
C PRO A 216 -0.10 4.28 27.81
N PRO A 217 0.90 3.91 28.64
CA PRO A 217 0.66 3.66 30.05
C PRO A 217 0.04 4.88 30.73
N SER A 218 -0.97 4.67 31.57
CA SER A 218 -1.70 5.76 32.25
C SER A 218 -0.83 6.62 33.18
N TRP A 219 0.31 6.10 33.61
CA TRP A 219 1.30 6.79 34.44
C TRP A 219 2.34 7.57 33.61
N LEU A 220 2.30 7.47 32.27
CA LEU A 220 3.20 8.23 31.41
C LEU A 220 2.95 9.73 31.62
N PRO A 221 3.99 10.56 31.85
CA PRO A 221 3.80 11.99 32.07
C PRO A 221 3.05 12.65 30.92
N SER A 222 2.15 13.58 31.23
CA SER A 222 1.40 14.35 30.21
C SER A 222 2.27 15.22 29.32
N SER A 223 3.52 15.47 29.73
CA SER A 223 4.55 16.13 28.92
C SER A 223 5.14 15.23 27.83
N CYS A 224 4.94 13.91 27.89
CA CYS A 224 5.37 12.97 26.87
C CYS A 224 4.26 12.78 25.83
N SER A 225 4.50 13.25 24.60
CA SER A 225 3.52 13.11 23.52
C SER A 225 3.78 11.86 22.68
N VAL A 226 2.71 11.17 22.27
CA VAL A 226 2.83 10.04 21.36
C VAL A 226 2.85 10.55 19.92
N ILE A 227 3.86 10.16 19.15
CA ILE A 227 3.93 10.38 17.71
C ILE A 227 3.50 9.09 17.03
N ASP A 228 2.44 9.15 16.22
CA ASP A 228 1.98 7.99 15.47
C ASP A 228 3.03 7.50 14.47
N LEU A 229 3.04 6.19 14.17
CA LEU A 229 4.08 5.60 13.34
C LEU A 229 4.13 6.16 11.91
N ASP A 230 2.99 6.58 11.34
CA ASP A 230 3.00 7.17 9.99
C ASP A 230 3.73 8.52 10.01
N SER A 231 3.45 9.36 11.00
CA SER A 231 4.16 10.63 11.19
C SER A 231 5.64 10.43 11.53
N ALA A 232 5.99 9.38 12.27
CA ALA A 232 7.39 9.05 12.58
C ALA A 232 8.19 8.54 11.36
N LEU A 233 7.52 7.92 10.38
CA LEU A 233 8.14 7.45 9.14
C LEU A 233 8.21 8.52 8.04
N ASP A 234 7.46 9.62 8.18
CA ASP A 234 7.53 10.80 7.32
C ASP A 234 8.60 11.76 7.85
N ARG A 235 9.74 11.85 7.15
CA ARG A 235 10.89 12.65 7.60
C ARG A 235 10.57 14.13 7.66
N THR A 236 9.67 14.62 6.81
CA THR A 236 9.25 16.02 6.81
C THR A 236 8.41 16.31 8.05
N LYS A 237 7.36 15.52 8.29
CA LYS A 237 6.51 15.69 9.48
C LYS A 237 7.29 15.51 10.77
N LEU A 238 8.17 14.50 10.83
CA LEU A 238 8.99 14.25 12.00
C LEU A 238 9.90 15.46 12.32
N ARG A 239 10.47 16.08 11.29
CA ARG A 239 11.26 17.31 11.42
C ARG A 239 10.45 18.51 11.88
N GLU A 240 9.22 18.66 11.40
CA GLU A 240 8.32 19.75 11.80
C GLU A 240 7.79 19.57 13.24
N THR A 241 7.63 18.31 13.66
CA THR A 241 7.12 17.96 14.99
C THR A 241 8.14 18.22 16.10
N LEU A 242 9.43 17.99 15.83
CA LEU A 242 10.47 18.00 16.85
C LEU A 242 11.18 19.36 16.96
N PRO A 243 11.41 19.87 18.18
CA PRO A 243 12.07 21.15 18.34
C PRO A 243 13.58 21.05 18.06
N THR A 244 14.13 22.05 17.37
CA THR A 244 15.55 22.14 17.03
C THR A 244 16.42 22.68 18.17
N HIS A 245 15.85 23.51 19.06
CA HIS A 245 16.57 24.32 20.05
C HIS A 245 16.34 23.90 21.51
N LYS A 246 15.68 22.77 21.74
CA LYS A 246 15.36 22.26 23.08
C LYS A 246 15.75 20.80 23.19
N ASP A 247 16.15 20.39 24.38
CA ASP A 247 16.40 18.98 24.67
C ASP A 247 15.12 18.17 24.42
N SER A 248 15.26 17.09 23.64
CA SER A 248 14.17 16.19 23.31
C SER A 248 14.68 14.77 23.32
N THR A 249 14.08 13.94 24.17
CA THR A 249 14.35 12.51 24.22
C THR A 249 13.16 11.78 23.63
N ILE A 250 13.38 10.96 22.61
CA ILE A 250 12.32 10.16 21.97
C ILE A 250 12.49 8.71 22.36
N GLY A 251 11.46 8.13 22.97
CA GLY A 251 11.36 6.69 23.19
C GLY A 251 10.86 6.00 21.93
N ILE A 252 11.59 5.01 21.43
CA ILE A 252 11.18 4.16 20.31
C ILE A 252 10.99 2.73 20.81
N VAL A 253 9.76 2.23 20.73
CA VAL A 253 9.44 0.85 21.12
C VAL A 253 9.38 -0.04 19.88
N GLY A 254 10.24 -1.05 19.82
CA GLY A 254 10.30 -2.03 18.74
C GLY A 254 11.67 -2.13 18.08
N ALA A 255 11.94 -3.25 17.42
CA ALA A 255 13.24 -3.56 16.80
C ALA A 255 13.10 -4.10 15.36
N SER A 256 11.94 -3.90 14.75
CA SER A 256 11.64 -4.32 13.37
C SER A 256 12.03 -3.24 12.35
N HIS A 257 11.88 -3.52 11.05
CA HIS A 257 12.25 -2.60 9.96
C HIS A 257 11.76 -1.17 10.16
N SER A 258 10.48 -0.97 10.50
CA SER A 258 9.93 0.37 10.73
C SER A 258 10.61 1.09 11.88
N ALA A 259 10.92 0.40 12.98
CA ALA A 259 11.61 0.99 14.13
C ALA A 259 13.01 1.47 13.72
N ILE A 260 13.75 0.64 12.98
CA ILE A 260 15.09 0.99 12.51
C ILE A 260 15.05 2.17 11.54
N VAL A 261 14.07 2.22 10.64
CA VAL A 261 13.90 3.38 9.73
C VAL A 261 13.61 4.67 10.49
N VAL A 262 12.79 4.63 11.54
CA VAL A 262 12.55 5.81 12.41
C VAL A 262 13.86 6.22 13.10
N ILE A 263 14.60 5.26 13.69
CA ILE A 263 15.88 5.53 14.36
C ILE A 263 16.91 6.10 13.39
N MET A 264 16.99 5.58 12.15
CA MET A 264 17.85 6.14 11.09
C MET A 264 17.53 7.61 10.82
N GLY A 265 16.24 7.95 10.69
CA GLY A 265 15.78 9.33 10.49
C GLY A 265 16.16 10.24 11.65
N LEU A 266 15.88 9.79 12.88
CA LEU A 266 16.20 10.53 14.10
C LEU A 266 17.70 10.70 14.32
N PHE A 267 18.50 9.67 14.06
CA PHE A 267 19.96 9.73 14.18
C PHE A 267 20.55 10.72 13.17
N LYS A 268 20.07 10.70 11.92
CA LYS A 268 20.45 11.69 10.91
C LYS A 268 20.06 13.11 11.35
N MET A 269 18.88 13.30 11.93
CA MET A 269 18.47 14.60 12.46
C MET A 269 19.35 15.04 13.62
N ALA A 270 19.62 14.16 14.58
CA ALA A 270 20.40 14.44 15.78
C ALA A 270 21.84 14.86 15.46
N THR A 271 22.42 14.25 14.43
CA THR A 271 23.79 14.54 13.96
C THR A 271 23.90 15.75 13.05
N THR A 272 22.79 16.36 12.61
CA THR A 272 22.80 17.45 11.62
C THR A 272 22.02 18.69 12.04
N THR A 273 20.74 18.55 12.35
CA THR A 273 19.78 19.66 12.47
C THR A 273 19.20 19.81 13.88
N HIS A 274 19.28 18.76 14.70
CA HIS A 274 18.69 18.70 16.04
C HIS A 274 19.73 18.20 17.06
N PRO A 275 20.80 18.97 17.35
CA PRO A 275 21.92 18.51 18.20
C PRO A 275 21.50 18.16 19.65
N HIS A 276 20.34 18.63 20.08
CA HIS A 276 19.72 18.38 21.38
C HIS A 276 18.80 17.15 21.41
N LEU A 277 18.61 16.47 20.27
CA LEU A 277 17.81 15.27 20.15
C LEU A 277 18.58 14.06 20.70
N ARG A 278 17.87 13.24 21.49
CA ARG A 278 18.33 11.94 22.00
C ARG A 278 17.25 10.89 21.72
N VAL A 279 17.66 9.63 21.61
CA VAL A 279 16.76 8.50 21.38
C VAL A 279 17.01 7.43 22.42
N LYS A 280 15.94 6.97 23.07
CA LYS A 280 15.93 5.77 23.88
C LYS A 280 15.22 4.67 23.11
N TRP A 281 15.96 3.62 22.75
CA TRP A 281 15.46 2.52 21.94
C TRP A 281 15.16 1.29 22.80
N PHE A 282 13.87 0.97 22.94
CA PHE A 282 13.37 -0.08 23.80
C PHE A 282 13.24 -1.40 23.02
N THR A 283 14.02 -2.41 23.42
CA THR A 283 14.12 -3.68 22.71
C THR A 283 13.93 -4.88 23.63
N ARG A 284 13.13 -5.86 23.21
CA ARG A 284 12.97 -7.13 23.93
C ARG A 284 13.93 -8.23 23.50
N ARG A 285 14.54 -8.09 22.31
CA ARG A 285 15.32 -9.13 21.66
C ARG A 285 16.44 -8.51 20.81
N PRO A 286 17.53 -9.24 20.55
CA PRO A 286 18.55 -8.84 19.59
C PRO A 286 17.96 -8.61 18.20
N LEU A 287 18.67 -7.79 17.42
CA LEU A 287 18.33 -7.55 16.03
C LEU A 287 18.36 -8.84 15.21
N THR A 288 17.42 -8.93 14.28
CA THR A 288 17.24 -10.10 13.44
C THR A 288 17.43 -9.69 11.99
N TYR A 289 18.37 -10.34 11.30
CA TYR A 289 18.69 -10.07 9.90
C TYR A 289 18.18 -11.17 9.00
N ALA A 290 17.78 -10.79 7.79
CA ALA A 290 17.54 -11.76 6.74
C ALA A 290 18.88 -12.29 6.23
N LYS A 291 18.94 -13.59 5.91
CA LYS A 291 20.15 -14.23 5.39
C LYS A 291 19.87 -14.79 4.01
N ASP A 292 20.71 -14.42 3.05
CA ASP A 292 20.70 -15.00 1.72
C ASP A 292 21.17 -16.46 1.80
N MET A 293 20.34 -17.39 1.32
CA MET A 293 20.61 -18.82 1.29
C MET A 293 20.77 -19.34 -0.14
N GLY A 294 20.99 -18.45 -1.12
CA GLY A 294 21.01 -18.75 -2.55
C GLY A 294 19.61 -18.66 -3.15
N ASP A 295 18.90 -19.78 -3.22
CA ASP A 295 17.58 -19.85 -3.89
C ASP A 295 16.44 -19.27 -3.04
N TRP A 296 16.68 -19.02 -1.75
CA TRP A 296 15.71 -18.46 -0.81
C TRP A 296 16.40 -17.59 0.23
N ILE A 297 15.59 -16.91 1.05
CA ILE A 297 16.07 -16.02 2.10
C ILE A 297 15.52 -16.49 3.44
N LEU A 298 16.40 -16.75 4.41
CA LEU A 298 15.99 -17.03 5.78
C LEU A 298 15.49 -15.75 6.44
N ARG A 299 14.33 -15.82 7.09
CA ARG A 299 13.63 -14.68 7.71
C ARG A 299 13.34 -13.58 6.70
N ASP A 300 12.82 -13.99 5.54
CA ASP A 300 12.54 -13.11 4.42
C ASP A 300 11.48 -12.06 4.76
N ASN A 301 10.57 -12.35 5.69
CA ASN A 301 9.50 -11.44 6.10
C ASN A 301 9.79 -10.72 7.42
N THR A 302 10.64 -11.32 8.27
CA THR A 302 10.87 -10.83 9.65
C THR A 302 12.25 -10.22 9.88
N GLY A 303 13.24 -10.51 9.03
CA GLY A 303 14.60 -10.01 9.15
C GLY A 303 14.85 -8.66 8.47
N LEU A 304 15.75 -7.86 9.04
CA LEU A 304 16.24 -6.61 8.45
C LEU A 304 17.00 -6.86 7.14
N LYS A 305 16.87 -5.92 6.19
CA LYS A 305 17.47 -5.97 4.85
C LYS A 305 17.81 -4.57 4.33
N GLY A 306 18.74 -4.52 3.37
CA GLY A 306 19.13 -3.28 2.70
C GLY A 306 19.59 -2.22 3.70
N ALA A 307 19.25 -0.96 3.43
CA ALA A 307 19.75 0.18 4.20
C ALA A 307 19.46 0.11 5.71
N SER A 308 18.36 -0.52 6.15
CA SER A 308 18.07 -0.68 7.58
C SER A 308 18.97 -1.72 8.23
N ALA A 309 19.29 -2.82 7.53
CA ALA A 309 20.25 -3.80 8.03
C ALA A 309 21.66 -3.23 8.09
N ASP A 310 22.05 -2.47 7.06
CA ASP A 310 23.40 -1.89 6.99
C ASP A 310 23.59 -0.84 8.09
N PHE A 311 22.61 0.05 8.28
CA PHE A 311 22.60 0.98 9.40
C PHE A 311 22.63 0.29 10.75
N ALA A 312 21.84 -0.78 10.92
CA ALA A 312 21.77 -1.47 12.19
C ALA A 312 23.13 -2.13 12.55
N ARG A 313 23.82 -2.72 11.57
CA ARG A 313 25.18 -3.25 11.77
C ARG A 313 26.20 -2.16 12.10
N GLU A 314 26.08 -1.02 11.44
CA GLU A 314 27.03 0.09 11.60
C GLU A 314 26.84 0.86 12.90
N TYR A 315 25.61 0.97 13.42
CA TYR A 315 25.31 1.85 14.56
C TYR A 315 24.60 1.18 15.73
N LEU A 316 23.82 0.10 15.53
CA LEU A 316 22.89 -0.41 16.55
C LEU A 316 23.31 -1.72 17.22
N GLU A 317 24.32 -2.40 16.68
CA GLU A 317 24.95 -3.56 17.31
C GLU A 317 25.68 -3.17 18.60
N ASP A 318 25.91 -4.16 19.48
CA ASP A 318 26.40 -3.93 20.85
C ASP A 318 27.66 -3.06 20.92
N GLU A 319 28.65 -3.35 20.09
CA GLU A 319 29.92 -2.62 20.08
C GLU A 319 29.73 -1.20 19.49
N PRO A 320 29.26 -1.03 18.23
CA PRO A 320 29.08 0.30 17.64
C PRO A 320 28.16 1.23 18.42
N LEU A 321 27.13 0.69 19.08
CA LEU A 321 26.17 1.48 19.85
C LEU A 321 26.84 2.18 21.05
N THR A 322 27.90 1.60 21.61
CA THR A 322 28.63 2.18 22.74
C THR A 322 29.68 3.24 22.32
N ARG A 323 30.01 3.32 21.03
CA ARG A 323 31.04 4.24 20.53
C ARG A 323 30.45 5.56 20.00
N PRO A 324 31.19 6.68 20.11
CA PRO A 324 30.84 7.91 19.39
C PRO A 324 30.92 7.71 17.86
N PRO A 325 30.07 8.40 17.08
CA PRO A 325 29.08 9.38 17.52
C PRO A 325 27.80 8.76 18.09
N THR A 326 27.55 7.47 17.91
CA THR A 326 26.29 6.80 18.25
C THR A 326 25.87 6.99 19.70
N SER A 327 26.77 6.67 20.64
CA SER A 327 26.48 6.72 22.08
C SER A 327 26.17 8.13 22.60
N ARG A 328 26.43 9.18 21.81
CA ARG A 328 26.02 10.55 22.15
C ARG A 328 24.53 10.79 21.92
N PHE A 329 23.89 10.03 21.03
CA PHE A 329 22.54 10.29 20.56
C PHE A 329 21.56 9.14 20.82
N LEU A 330 22.05 7.89 20.84
CA LEU A 330 21.23 6.69 20.98
C LEU A 330 21.62 5.91 22.25
N GLU A 331 20.60 5.51 23.01
CA GLU A 331 20.72 4.61 24.16
C GLU A 331 19.76 3.43 23.94
N ARG A 332 20.24 2.19 24.07
CA ARG A 332 19.36 1.01 24.07
C ARG A 332 18.92 0.68 25.48
N VAL A 333 17.60 0.50 25.64
CA VAL A 333 16.95 0.05 26.87
C VAL A 333 16.53 -1.40 26.70
N ASP A 334 17.16 -2.29 27.46
CA ASP A 334 16.85 -3.73 27.44
C ASP A 334 15.53 -4.00 28.19
N CYS A 335 14.53 -4.48 27.44
CA CYS A 335 13.20 -4.83 27.93
C CYS A 335 13.00 -6.36 28.00
N SER A 336 14.05 -7.17 27.76
CA SER A 336 13.95 -8.63 27.66
C SER A 336 13.63 -9.32 28.99
N LYS A 337 14.09 -8.74 30.12
CA LYS A 337 13.90 -9.31 31.46
C LYS A 337 12.59 -8.87 32.13
N ASN A 338 12.32 -7.57 32.11
CA ASN A 338 11.14 -6.97 32.75
C ASN A 338 10.77 -5.66 32.03
N GLU A 339 9.98 -5.78 30.96
CA GLU A 339 9.53 -4.64 30.15
C GLU A 339 8.77 -3.57 30.96
N PRO A 340 7.79 -3.92 31.82
CA PRO A 340 7.11 -2.91 32.64
C PRO A 340 8.04 -2.08 33.52
N GLU A 341 9.08 -2.69 34.10
CA GLU A 341 10.06 -1.98 34.93
C GLU A 341 10.94 -1.06 34.09
N ALA A 342 11.47 -1.56 32.96
CA ALA A 342 12.25 -0.75 32.04
C ALA A 342 11.44 0.47 31.55
N TYR A 343 10.15 0.28 31.28
CA TYR A 343 9.25 1.38 30.93
C TYR A 343 9.09 2.38 32.06
N ARG A 344 8.79 1.94 33.30
CA ARG A 344 8.65 2.84 34.46
C ARG A 344 9.93 3.64 34.73
N GLN A 345 11.09 3.05 34.52
CA GLN A 345 12.37 3.69 34.76
C GLN A 345 12.74 4.70 33.65
N HIS A 346 12.54 4.37 32.38
CA HIS A 346 13.09 5.16 31.27
C HIS A 346 12.06 6.04 30.55
N LEU A 347 10.79 5.63 30.43
CA LEU A 347 9.78 6.41 29.70
C LEU A 347 9.47 7.79 30.32
N PRO A 348 9.48 8.00 31.66
CA PRO A 348 9.22 9.33 32.23
C PRO A 348 10.22 10.41 31.80
N SER A 349 11.40 10.03 31.34
CA SER A 349 12.42 10.95 30.80
C SER A 349 12.25 11.27 29.30
N CYS A 350 11.30 10.62 28.63
CA CYS A 350 11.03 10.84 27.22
C CYS A 350 10.04 12.01 27.05
N SER A 351 10.35 12.89 26.09
CA SER A 351 9.47 13.95 25.61
C SER A 351 8.47 13.47 24.56
N HIS A 352 8.83 12.43 23.82
CA HIS A 352 8.00 11.82 22.80
C HIS A 352 8.13 10.31 22.85
N LEU A 353 7.10 9.60 22.38
CA LEU A 353 7.07 8.15 22.29
C LEU A 353 6.53 7.69 20.93
N VAL A 354 7.21 6.72 20.32
CA VAL A 354 6.77 6.06 19.07
C VAL A 354 6.67 4.56 19.30
N TYR A 355 5.52 4.00 18.93
CA TYR A 355 5.33 2.56 18.87
C TYR A 355 5.56 2.05 17.44
N ALA A 356 6.64 1.31 17.24
CA ALA A 356 7.00 0.66 15.97
C ALA A 356 6.92 -0.88 16.11
N ILE A 357 5.76 -1.34 16.60
CA ILE A 357 5.55 -2.72 17.06
C ILE A 357 4.79 -3.61 16.08
N GLY A 358 4.55 -3.13 14.85
CA GLY A 358 3.91 -3.88 13.79
C GLY A 358 2.66 -3.22 13.25
N TYR A 359 1.91 -3.99 12.48
CA TYR A 359 0.69 -3.59 11.80
C TYR A 359 -0.41 -4.57 12.18
N GLN A 360 -1.63 -4.06 12.29
CA GLN A 360 -2.84 -4.84 12.48
C GLN A 360 -3.72 -4.73 11.24
N GLN A 361 -4.36 -5.84 10.88
CA GLN A 361 -5.33 -5.90 9.81
C GLN A 361 -6.41 -4.82 10.02
N ASP A 362 -6.71 -4.06 8.96
CA ASP A 362 -7.84 -3.11 9.00
C ASP A 362 -9.16 -3.93 9.05
N PRO A 363 -10.17 -3.50 9.84
CA PRO A 363 -11.41 -4.24 9.96
C PRO A 363 -12.04 -4.50 8.59
N PRO A 364 -12.36 -5.76 8.25
CA PRO A 364 -13.08 -6.04 7.00
C PRO A 364 -14.50 -5.45 7.05
N PRO A 365 -15.17 -5.28 5.90
CA PRO A 365 -16.60 -4.98 5.89
C PRO A 365 -17.39 -6.05 6.65
N ALA A 366 -18.58 -5.69 7.14
CA ALA A 366 -19.47 -6.67 7.75
C ALA A 366 -19.85 -7.75 6.72
N VAL A 367 -19.70 -9.02 7.08
CA VAL A 367 -20.05 -10.16 6.22
C VAL A 367 -21.34 -10.80 6.74
N GLN A 368 -22.28 -11.07 5.85
CA GLN A 368 -23.49 -11.84 6.18
C GLN A 368 -23.74 -12.95 5.16
N VAL A 369 -24.33 -14.05 5.64
CA VAL A 369 -24.83 -15.16 4.82
C VAL A 369 -26.30 -15.37 5.19
N ASP A 370 -27.20 -15.28 4.21
CA ASP A 370 -28.65 -15.41 4.40
C ASP A 370 -29.21 -14.55 5.56
N ASN A 371 -28.75 -13.29 5.61
CA ASN A 371 -29.07 -12.30 6.65
C ASN A 371 -28.58 -12.63 8.08
N GLN A 372 -27.72 -13.63 8.23
CA GLN A 372 -27.00 -13.89 9.47
C GLN A 372 -25.60 -13.31 9.40
N ARG A 373 -25.20 -12.55 10.43
CA ARG A 373 -23.87 -11.97 10.53
C ARG A 373 -22.84 -13.05 10.79
N VAL A 374 -21.72 -12.98 10.08
CA VAL A 374 -20.51 -13.75 10.39
C VAL A 374 -19.69 -12.95 11.39
N ASP A 375 -19.58 -13.47 12.62
CA ASP A 375 -18.92 -12.73 13.71
C ASP A 375 -17.40 -12.87 13.66
N LYS A 376 -16.90 -14.03 13.22
CA LYS A 376 -15.47 -14.27 13.07
C LYS A 376 -15.15 -14.73 11.66
N LEU A 377 -14.34 -13.91 10.99
CA LEU A 377 -13.86 -14.19 9.65
C LEU A 377 -12.40 -14.67 9.72
N SER A 378 -12.10 -15.82 9.14
CA SER A 378 -10.72 -16.32 9.04
C SER A 378 -10.36 -16.64 7.59
N SER A 379 -9.25 -16.09 7.11
CA SER A 379 -8.74 -16.39 5.77
C SER A 379 -7.79 -17.57 5.82
N ASP A 380 -7.96 -18.53 4.92
CA ASP A 380 -7.00 -19.60 4.71
C ASP A 380 -5.72 -19.03 4.07
N GLY A 381 -4.57 -19.16 4.74
CA GLY A 381 -3.30 -18.60 4.26
C GLY A 381 -2.74 -19.28 3.00
N THR A 382 -3.30 -20.39 2.55
CA THR A 382 -2.83 -21.10 1.34
C THR A 382 -3.70 -20.77 0.13
N THR A 383 -5.01 -20.68 0.33
CA THR A 383 -6.00 -20.49 -0.74
C THR A 383 -6.59 -19.08 -0.78
N GLY A 384 -6.56 -18.35 0.34
CA GLY A 384 -7.24 -17.05 0.50
C GLY A 384 -8.73 -17.16 0.78
N LEU A 385 -9.32 -18.35 0.73
CA LEU A 385 -10.75 -18.53 0.97
C LEU A 385 -11.08 -18.23 2.42
N PHE A 386 -12.21 -17.53 2.61
CA PHE A 386 -12.69 -17.24 3.95
C PHE A 386 -13.52 -18.37 4.54
N ARG A 387 -13.43 -18.50 5.86
CA ARG A 387 -14.24 -19.40 6.68
C ARG A 387 -14.98 -18.62 7.77
N ASN A 388 -16.19 -19.05 8.09
CA ASN A 388 -16.98 -18.55 9.21
C ASN A 388 -16.45 -19.07 10.57
N GLU A 389 -17.11 -18.69 11.66
CA GLU A 389 -16.72 -19.14 13.01
C GLU A 389 -16.85 -20.66 13.24
N GLN A 390 -17.66 -21.36 12.42
CA GLN A 390 -17.80 -22.83 12.43
C GLN A 390 -16.70 -23.55 11.62
N GLY A 391 -15.90 -22.80 10.84
CA GLY A 391 -14.85 -23.35 9.97
C GLY A 391 -15.30 -23.70 8.56
N ASP A 392 -16.57 -23.45 8.23
CA ASP A 392 -17.12 -23.67 6.90
C ASP A 392 -16.65 -22.57 5.93
N SER A 393 -16.29 -22.98 4.72
CA SER A 393 -15.90 -22.05 3.66
C SER A 393 -17.08 -21.17 3.24
N ILE A 394 -16.84 -19.88 3.06
CA ILE A 394 -17.82 -18.91 2.58
C ILE A 394 -17.67 -18.78 1.05
N PRO A 395 -18.64 -19.26 0.26
CA PRO A 395 -18.51 -19.31 -1.20
C PRO A 395 -18.29 -17.93 -1.84
N GLY A 396 -17.32 -17.86 -2.75
CA GLY A 396 -17.06 -16.64 -3.51
C GLY A 396 -16.46 -15.48 -2.71
N LEU A 397 -15.96 -15.72 -1.49
CA LEU A 397 -15.25 -14.71 -0.68
C LEU A 397 -13.76 -15.07 -0.54
N LEU A 398 -12.87 -14.19 -1.02
CA LEU A 398 -11.41 -14.39 -0.97
C LEU A 398 -10.71 -13.18 -0.35
N GLY A 399 -9.65 -13.42 0.42
CA GLY A 399 -8.80 -12.40 1.02
C GLY A 399 -7.42 -12.39 0.36
N ALA A 400 -6.85 -11.20 0.15
CA ALA A 400 -5.47 -11.06 -0.31
C ALA A 400 -4.75 -9.85 0.29
N GLY A 401 -3.42 -9.87 0.20
CA GLY A 401 -2.57 -8.76 0.61
C GLY A 401 -2.17 -8.78 2.08
N ILE A 402 -1.69 -7.64 2.59
CA ILE A 402 -1.17 -7.57 3.98
C ILE A 402 -2.24 -7.87 5.05
N ALA A 403 -3.53 -7.68 4.71
CA ALA A 403 -4.65 -8.05 5.56
C ALA A 403 -4.84 -9.57 5.66
N PHE A 404 -4.60 -10.28 4.56
CA PHE A 404 -4.83 -11.71 4.38
C PHE A 404 -3.64 -12.31 3.63
N PRO A 405 -2.44 -12.33 4.24
CA PRO A 405 -1.22 -12.71 3.55
C PRO A 405 -1.15 -14.22 3.35
N GLU A 406 -0.43 -14.63 2.31
CA GLU A 406 -0.08 -16.04 2.12
C GLU A 406 0.76 -16.52 3.32
N ALA A 407 0.42 -17.70 3.85
CA ALA A 407 1.22 -18.40 4.84
C ALA A 407 2.29 -19.21 4.12
N VAL A 408 3.56 -18.90 4.39
CA VAL A 408 4.70 -19.61 3.80
C VAL A 408 5.48 -20.34 4.88
N THR A 409 6.06 -21.48 4.50
CA THR A 409 6.98 -22.23 5.35
C THR A 409 8.32 -22.30 4.64
N ASP A 410 9.38 -21.86 5.31
CA ASP A 410 10.72 -21.94 4.76
C ASP A 410 11.29 -23.38 4.82
N PRO A 411 12.40 -23.68 4.12
CA PRO A 411 13.00 -25.01 4.12
C PRO A 411 13.44 -25.53 5.51
N LEU A 412 13.52 -24.67 6.53
CA LEU A 412 13.82 -25.05 7.91
C LEU A 412 12.56 -25.25 8.77
N GLY A 413 11.37 -25.14 8.17
CA GLY A 413 10.08 -25.32 8.85
C GLY A 413 9.56 -24.06 9.55
N ASN A 414 10.21 -22.90 9.40
CA ASN A 414 9.72 -21.67 10.00
C ASN A 414 8.52 -21.15 9.20
N LYS A 415 7.44 -20.81 9.90
CA LYS A 415 6.24 -20.22 9.31
C LYS A 415 6.32 -18.70 9.33
N GLU A 416 6.05 -18.07 8.19
CA GLU A 416 5.98 -16.62 8.04
C GLU A 416 4.73 -16.21 7.25
N SER A 417 4.34 -14.95 7.36
CA SER A 417 3.34 -14.33 6.47
C SER A 417 4.06 -13.61 5.33
N ALA A 418 3.76 -13.96 4.09
CA ALA A 418 4.38 -13.38 2.90
C ALA A 418 3.85 -11.97 2.62
N VAL A 419 4.57 -10.96 3.10
CA VAL A 419 4.17 -9.55 2.95
C VAL A 419 5.15 -8.82 2.04
N GLY A 420 4.64 -8.35 0.90
CA GLY A 420 5.40 -7.56 -0.08
C GLY A 420 4.75 -7.62 -1.46
N MET A 421 4.92 -6.57 -2.27
CA MET A 421 4.23 -6.44 -3.56
C MET A 421 4.43 -7.65 -4.46
N TRP A 422 5.68 -8.08 -4.64
CA TRP A 422 6.01 -9.24 -5.46
C TRP A 422 5.48 -10.56 -4.88
N LYS A 423 5.41 -10.67 -3.55
CA LYS A 423 4.86 -11.85 -2.87
C LYS A 423 3.35 -11.96 -3.11
N PHE A 424 2.63 -10.84 -2.99
CA PHE A 424 1.20 -10.78 -3.34
C PHE A 424 0.99 -11.18 -4.79
N MET A 425 1.82 -10.70 -5.71
CA MET A 425 1.74 -11.09 -7.13
C MET A 425 1.94 -12.60 -7.33
N LYS A 426 3.01 -13.17 -6.79
CA LYS A 426 3.28 -14.62 -6.90
C LYS A 426 2.14 -15.48 -6.33
N TYR A 427 1.63 -15.07 -5.17
CA TYR A 427 0.49 -15.73 -4.55
C TYR A 427 -0.74 -15.69 -5.47
N LEU A 428 -1.06 -14.53 -6.02
CA LEU A 428 -2.24 -14.33 -6.87
C LEU A 428 -2.14 -15.05 -8.22
N GLN A 429 -0.96 -15.11 -8.84
CA GLN A 429 -0.76 -15.92 -10.04
C GLN A 429 -1.05 -17.41 -9.79
N ARG A 430 -0.82 -17.89 -8.56
CA ARG A 430 -1.09 -19.27 -8.17
C ARG A 430 -2.57 -19.53 -7.89
N VAL A 431 -3.26 -18.63 -7.18
CA VAL A 431 -4.62 -18.91 -6.68
C VAL A 431 -5.75 -18.34 -7.54
N MET A 432 -5.48 -17.28 -8.31
CA MET A 432 -6.52 -16.62 -9.12
C MET A 432 -7.10 -17.50 -10.24
N PRO A 433 -6.32 -18.31 -10.98
CA PRO A 433 -6.88 -19.22 -12.00
C PRO A 433 -7.98 -20.14 -11.44
N ASP A 434 -7.64 -20.87 -10.37
CA ASP A 434 -8.55 -21.78 -9.69
C ASP A 434 -9.76 -21.05 -9.11
N TYR A 435 -9.54 -19.90 -8.46
CA TYR A 435 -10.61 -19.11 -7.88
C TYR A 435 -11.57 -18.57 -8.95
N MET A 436 -11.05 -18.17 -10.11
CA MET A 436 -11.86 -17.69 -11.23
C MET A 436 -12.56 -18.84 -11.98
N GLY A 437 -12.08 -20.08 -11.82
CA GLY A 437 -12.59 -21.26 -12.51
C GLY A 437 -12.12 -21.32 -13.97
N GLN A 438 -10.91 -20.81 -14.25
CA GLN A 438 -10.35 -20.66 -15.59
C GLN A 438 -8.89 -21.07 -15.63
N ASN A 439 -8.45 -21.71 -16.71
CA ASN A 439 -7.03 -21.86 -17.02
C ASN A 439 -6.55 -20.51 -17.57
N CYS A 440 -5.77 -19.76 -16.79
CA CYS A 440 -5.14 -18.52 -17.28
C CYS A 440 -4.08 -18.90 -18.32
N CYS A 441 -3.88 -18.05 -19.33
CA CYS A 441 -2.93 -18.31 -20.41
C CYS A 441 -1.53 -18.62 -19.85
N GLU A 442 -0.95 -19.76 -20.26
CA GLU A 442 0.41 -20.19 -19.92
C GLU A 442 1.50 -19.28 -20.48
#